data_AF-A0A1C6HPJ7-F1
#
_entry.id   AF-A0A1C6HPJ7-F1
#
_cell.length_a   1.000
_cell.length_b   1.000
_cell.length_c   1.000
_cell.angle_alpha   90.00
_cell.angle_beta   90.00
_cell.angle_gamma   90.00
#
_symmetry.space_group_name_H-M   'P 1'
#
loop_
_entity.id
_entity.type
_entity.pdbx_description
1 polymer ?
#
loop_
_entity_poly.entity_id
_entity_poly.type
_entity_poly.pdbx_seq_one_letter_code
_entity_poly.pdbx_strand_id
1 'polypeptide(L)'
;MNNTISKKINNLYTSIEPLCKPSKFDCFIYLLIPLYLILFLFKKLPPFIPHVDMLYVKFFIALFGVTYAYKNLSPYIRNTPNFKATVTVSAKLFVVTSLCTYLALLIVGRDPQNIGNLSLTNTQYYLLLLDLPFTAIGEEVFKVLMLLAFLRLFAPLKNNKFIVSLLLSSCIFGLLHINYNYASSLKIIFAIGFTAIPSFLFFLYYKSIYPSIIVHFFLDFMAFSNVSANYSFIVLFFQLSLCATISILLLKQFFNLAFSKNKS
;
A
#
# COMPACT_ATOMS: atom_id res chain seq x y z
N MET A 1 30.58 11.86 -12.15
CA MET A 1 29.58 11.19 -11.27
C MET A 1 28.14 11.20 -11.81
N ASN A 2 27.69 12.18 -12.62
CA ASN A 2 26.30 12.24 -13.13
C ASN A 2 25.90 11.12 -14.12
N ASN A 3 26.85 10.49 -14.82
CA ASN A 3 26.53 9.46 -15.82
C ASN A 3 26.08 8.12 -15.22
N THR A 4 26.42 7.80 -13.98
CA THR A 4 26.15 6.47 -13.42
C THR A 4 24.74 6.35 -12.84
N ILE A 5 24.24 7.43 -12.22
CA ILE A 5 22.89 7.49 -11.64
C ILE A 5 21.86 7.62 -12.76
N SER A 6 22.08 8.53 -13.72
CA SER A 6 21.22 8.69 -14.90
C SER A 6 21.10 7.39 -15.70
N LYS A 7 22.21 6.66 -15.88
CA LYS A 7 22.21 5.35 -16.57
C LYS A 7 21.52 4.25 -15.76
N LYS A 8 21.60 4.26 -14.42
CA LYS A 8 20.82 3.35 -13.56
C LYS A 8 19.32 3.66 -13.58
N ILE A 9 18.93 4.93 -13.58
CA ILE A 9 17.52 5.36 -13.70
C ILE A 9 16.98 5.02 -15.09
N ASN A 10 17.75 5.24 -16.16
CA ASN A 10 17.39 4.86 -17.52
C ASN A 10 17.32 3.33 -17.71
N ASN A 11 18.19 2.55 -17.03
CA ASN A 11 18.07 1.09 -17.02
C ASN A 11 16.88 0.59 -16.20
N LEU A 12 16.53 1.29 -15.11
CA LEU A 12 15.27 1.05 -14.40
C LEU A 12 14.11 1.32 -15.36
N TYR A 13 14.14 2.44 -16.09
CA TYR A 13 13.14 2.85 -17.08
C TYR A 13 12.95 1.86 -18.22
N THR A 14 14.01 1.39 -18.89
CA THR A 14 13.89 0.40 -19.97
C THR A 14 13.39 -0.95 -19.46
N SER A 15 13.64 -1.27 -18.19
CA SER A 15 13.05 -2.42 -17.51
C SER A 15 11.58 -2.22 -17.09
N ILE A 16 11.11 -0.96 -17.07
CA ILE A 16 9.75 -0.50 -16.73
C ILE A 16 8.91 -0.24 -17.99
N GLU A 17 9.51 0.02 -19.16
CA GLU A 17 8.82 0.25 -20.43
C GLU A 17 7.86 -0.88 -20.84
N PRO A 18 8.19 -2.18 -20.68
CA PRO A 18 7.21 -3.26 -20.84
C PRO A 18 6.16 -3.32 -19.72
N LEU A 19 6.34 -2.58 -18.60
CA LEU A 19 5.35 -2.41 -17.52
C LEU A 19 4.22 -1.42 -17.87
N CYS A 20 4.32 -0.73 -19.02
CA CYS A 20 3.32 0.22 -19.53
C CYS A 20 2.32 -0.43 -20.51
N LYS A 21 1.79 -1.63 -20.20
CA LYS A 21 0.75 -2.30 -21.01
C LYS A 21 -0.69 -2.28 -20.46
N PRO A 22 -1.08 -1.65 -19.33
CA PRO A 22 -2.51 -1.48 -19.10
C PRO A 22 -3.08 -0.66 -20.27
N SER A 23 -4.24 -1.07 -20.77
CA SER A 23 -4.92 -0.31 -21.82
C SER A 23 -5.24 1.10 -21.28
N LYS A 24 -5.43 2.08 -22.17
CA LYS A 24 -5.86 3.43 -21.72
C LYS A 24 -7.17 3.33 -20.90
N PHE A 25 -8.01 2.34 -21.20
CA PHE A 25 -9.23 2.03 -20.48
C PHE A 25 -8.96 1.47 -19.07
N ASP A 26 -7.99 0.56 -18.91
CA ASP A 26 -7.58 0.07 -17.60
C ASP A 26 -7.02 1.19 -16.72
N CYS A 27 -6.23 2.10 -17.30
CA CYS A 27 -5.72 3.28 -16.59
C CYS A 27 -6.86 4.18 -16.10
N PHE A 28 -7.91 4.33 -16.90
CA PHE A 28 -9.10 5.09 -16.53
C PHE A 28 -9.86 4.42 -15.38
N ILE A 29 -10.03 3.09 -15.42
CA ILE A 29 -10.64 2.32 -14.31
C ILE A 29 -9.81 2.44 -13.03
N TYR A 30 -8.48 2.33 -13.11
CA TYR A 30 -7.60 2.47 -11.94
C TYR A 30 -7.64 3.85 -11.31
N LEU A 31 -7.96 4.89 -12.06
CA LEU A 31 -8.04 6.27 -11.56
C LEU A 31 -9.46 6.68 -11.15
N LEU A 32 -10.49 6.01 -11.67
CA LEU A 32 -11.87 6.16 -11.22
C LEU A 32 -12.06 5.76 -9.77
N ILE A 33 -11.38 4.71 -9.29
CA ILE A 33 -11.48 4.25 -7.89
C ILE A 33 -10.92 5.29 -6.90
N PRO A 34 -9.69 5.82 -7.04
CA PRO A 34 -9.21 6.92 -6.20
C PRO A 34 -10.12 8.14 -6.30
N LEU A 35 -10.56 8.50 -7.51
CA LEU A 35 -11.41 9.66 -7.71
C LEU A 35 -12.76 9.49 -6.98
N TYR A 36 -13.36 8.31 -7.06
CA TYR A 36 -14.59 7.98 -6.34
C TYR A 36 -14.38 8.03 -4.82
N LEU A 37 -13.31 7.43 -4.31
CA LEU A 37 -12.97 7.46 -2.88
C LEU A 37 -12.71 8.89 -2.39
N ILE A 38 -12.00 9.70 -3.16
CA ILE A 38 -11.77 11.12 -2.88
C ILE A 38 -13.09 11.90 -2.85
N LEU A 39 -13.95 11.72 -3.86
CA LEU A 39 -15.27 12.37 -3.91
C LEU A 39 -16.16 11.96 -2.73
N PHE A 40 -16.04 10.71 -2.28
CA PHE A 40 -16.75 10.19 -1.11
C PHE A 40 -16.21 10.81 0.20
N LEU A 41 -14.88 10.94 0.34
CA LEU A 41 -14.22 11.59 1.49
C LEU A 41 -14.61 13.06 1.65
N PHE A 42 -14.83 13.78 0.56
CA PHE A 42 -15.22 15.19 0.57
C PHE A 42 -16.72 15.44 0.80
N LYS A 43 -17.57 14.41 0.72
CA LYS A 43 -19.01 14.54 1.01
C LYS A 43 -19.34 14.70 2.50
N LYS A 44 -18.35 14.72 3.40
CA LYS A 44 -18.54 14.79 4.88
C LYS A 44 -19.70 13.89 5.35
N LEU A 45 -19.81 12.70 4.76
CA LEU A 45 -20.80 11.74 5.23
C LEU A 45 -20.43 11.39 6.67
N PRO A 46 -21.42 11.28 7.58
CA PRO A 46 -21.16 10.85 8.94
C PRO A 46 -20.36 9.55 8.89
N PRO A 47 -19.41 9.32 9.83
CA PRO A 47 -18.66 8.07 9.86
C PRO A 47 -19.70 6.94 9.94
N PHE A 48 -19.86 6.20 8.85
CA PHE A 48 -20.76 5.06 8.80
C PHE A 48 -20.26 4.05 9.85
N ILE A 49 -21.06 3.82 10.89
CA ILE A 49 -20.86 2.81 11.93
C ILE A 49 -21.77 1.61 11.56
N PRO A 50 -21.42 0.32 11.79
CA PRO A 50 -20.23 -0.24 12.45
C PRO A 50 -19.45 -1.24 11.55
N HIS A 51 -18.12 -1.17 11.60
CA HIS A 51 -17.06 -2.14 11.24
C HIS A 51 -17.29 -3.29 10.22
N VAL A 52 -18.40 -4.03 10.28
CA VAL A 52 -18.76 -5.14 9.38
C VAL A 52 -18.90 -4.67 7.92
N ASP A 53 -19.55 -3.52 7.68
CA ASP A 53 -19.71 -2.98 6.32
C ASP A 53 -18.38 -2.48 5.73
N MET A 54 -17.47 -1.98 6.56
CA MET A 54 -16.13 -1.60 6.14
C MET A 54 -15.26 -2.81 5.81
N LEU A 55 -15.38 -3.91 6.55
CA LEU A 55 -14.68 -5.15 6.23
C LEU A 55 -15.11 -5.65 4.85
N TYR A 56 -16.40 -5.62 4.51
CA TYR A 56 -16.87 -6.00 3.17
C TYR A 56 -16.35 -5.07 2.08
N VAL A 57 -16.41 -3.75 2.27
CA VAL A 57 -15.89 -2.79 1.27
C VAL A 57 -14.38 -2.98 1.06
N LYS A 58 -13.60 -3.12 2.15
CA LYS A 58 -12.16 -3.37 2.09
C LYS A 58 -11.84 -4.74 1.50
N PHE A 59 -12.63 -5.75 1.82
CA PHE A 59 -12.55 -7.09 1.23
C PHE A 59 -12.89 -7.05 -0.26
N PHE A 60 -13.89 -6.30 -0.70
CA PHE A 60 -14.22 -6.12 -2.11
C PHE A 60 -13.17 -5.30 -2.86
N ILE A 61 -12.54 -4.30 -2.22
CA ILE A 61 -11.39 -3.58 -2.78
C ILE A 61 -10.18 -4.51 -2.89
N ALA A 62 -9.92 -5.32 -1.87
CA ALA A 62 -8.86 -6.33 -1.90
C ALA A 62 -9.17 -7.42 -2.93
N LEU A 63 -10.41 -7.87 -3.06
CA LEU A 63 -10.83 -8.89 -4.01
C LEU A 63 -10.77 -8.33 -5.43
N PHE A 64 -11.38 -7.18 -5.71
CA PHE A 64 -11.30 -6.49 -7.00
C PHE A 64 -9.86 -6.16 -7.36
N GLY A 65 -9.11 -5.60 -6.40
CA GLY A 65 -7.68 -5.34 -6.54
C GLY A 65 -6.96 -6.63 -6.89
N VAL A 66 -7.09 -7.70 -6.14
CA VAL A 66 -6.34 -8.93 -6.41
C VAL A 66 -6.83 -9.60 -7.72
N THR A 67 -8.12 -9.69 -8.02
CA THR A 67 -8.63 -10.37 -9.23
C THR A 67 -8.42 -9.57 -10.50
N TYR A 68 -8.74 -8.27 -10.50
CA TYR A 68 -8.60 -7.39 -11.66
C TYR A 68 -7.17 -6.88 -11.81
N ALA A 69 -6.50 -6.53 -10.71
CA ALA A 69 -5.10 -6.13 -10.77
C ALA A 69 -4.20 -7.32 -11.08
N TYR A 70 -4.39 -8.56 -10.58
CA TYR A 70 -3.47 -9.65 -10.95
C TYR A 70 -3.47 -9.94 -12.46
N LYS A 71 -4.60 -9.86 -13.16
CA LYS A 71 -4.62 -9.96 -14.63
C LYS A 71 -3.68 -8.94 -15.29
N ASN A 72 -3.55 -7.76 -14.70
CA ASN A 72 -2.77 -6.65 -15.22
C ASN A 72 -1.37 -6.52 -14.58
N LEU A 73 -1.17 -7.04 -13.37
CA LEU A 73 0.04 -6.97 -12.56
C LEU A 73 0.87 -8.25 -12.67
N SER A 74 0.28 -9.40 -12.99
CA SER A 74 1.00 -10.67 -13.16
C SER A 74 2.13 -10.61 -14.19
N PRO A 75 2.07 -9.81 -15.29
CA PRO A 75 3.23 -9.64 -16.18
C PRO A 75 4.37 -8.83 -15.53
N TYR A 76 4.08 -8.12 -14.44
CA TYR A 76 4.94 -7.14 -13.79
C TYR A 76 5.49 -7.65 -12.45
N ILE A 77 4.76 -8.55 -11.81
CA ILE A 77 5.15 -9.22 -10.59
C ILE A 77 5.94 -10.47 -10.97
N ARG A 78 7.23 -10.47 -10.64
CA ARG A 78 7.99 -11.72 -10.61
C ARG A 78 7.51 -12.51 -9.40
N ASN A 79 7.19 -13.79 -9.60
CA ASN A 79 7.07 -14.71 -8.47
C ASN A 79 8.35 -14.58 -7.63
N THR A 80 8.19 -14.22 -6.36
CA THR A 80 9.33 -13.97 -5.49
C THR A 80 10.19 -15.23 -5.38
N PRO A 81 11.52 -15.11 -5.52
CA PRO A 81 12.42 -16.24 -5.38
C PRO A 81 12.54 -16.60 -3.89
N ASN A 82 11.83 -17.63 -3.44
CA ASN A 82 11.82 -18.18 -2.07
C ASN A 82 11.46 -17.18 -0.93
N PHE A 83 10.99 -17.76 0.18
CA PHE A 83 10.52 -17.03 1.37
C PHE A 83 11.60 -16.14 2.01
N LYS A 84 12.85 -16.62 2.09
CA LYS A 84 13.98 -15.91 2.70
C LYS A 84 14.26 -14.57 2.00
N ALA A 85 14.18 -14.54 0.66
CA ALA A 85 14.38 -13.29 -0.07
C ALA A 85 13.28 -12.27 0.23
N THR A 86 12.02 -12.73 0.32
CA THR A 86 10.88 -11.85 0.63
C THR A 86 11.02 -11.25 2.03
N VAL A 87 11.38 -12.05 3.04
CA VAL A 87 11.64 -11.57 4.41
C VAL A 87 12.79 -10.55 4.41
N THR A 88 13.90 -10.85 3.74
CA THR A 88 15.07 -9.96 3.68
C THR A 88 14.72 -8.61 3.04
N VAL A 89 13.96 -8.61 1.95
CA VAL A 89 13.53 -7.37 1.29
C VAL A 89 12.54 -6.60 2.17
N SER A 90 11.62 -7.29 2.84
CA SER A 90 10.66 -6.68 3.77
C SER A 90 11.38 -5.98 4.93
N ALA A 91 12.40 -6.60 5.51
CA ALA A 91 13.20 -6.00 6.58
C ALA A 91 13.92 -4.72 6.11
N LYS A 92 14.50 -4.72 4.90
CA LYS A 92 15.12 -3.52 4.32
C LYS A 92 14.09 -2.42 4.08
N LEU A 93 12.95 -2.76 3.51
CA LEU A 93 11.87 -1.81 3.26
C LEU A 93 11.36 -1.22 4.57
N PHE A 94 11.16 -2.04 5.61
CA PHE A 94 10.72 -1.59 6.92
C PHE A 94 11.64 -0.50 7.50
N VAL A 95 12.96 -0.72 7.45
CA VAL A 95 13.95 0.26 7.94
C VAL A 95 13.87 1.56 7.15
N VAL A 96 13.86 1.49 5.81
CA VAL A 96 13.80 2.68 4.96
C VAL A 96 12.49 3.44 5.15
N THR A 97 11.35 2.75 5.19
CA THR A 97 10.04 3.35 5.43
C THR A 97 9.99 4.01 6.80
N SER A 98 10.47 3.35 7.85
CA SER A 98 10.51 3.91 9.21
C SER A 98 11.35 5.19 9.29
N LEU A 99 12.50 5.22 8.60
CA LEU A 99 13.33 6.43 8.49
C LEU A 99 12.59 7.56 7.76
N CYS A 100 11.93 7.26 6.63
CA CYS A 100 11.13 8.24 5.91
C CYS A 100 9.96 8.77 6.75
N THR A 101 9.27 7.90 7.48
CA THR A 101 8.21 8.29 8.42
C THR A 101 8.75 9.20 9.50
N TYR A 102 9.88 8.84 10.14
CA TYR A 102 10.52 9.68 11.15
C TYR A 102 10.86 11.07 10.61
N LEU A 103 11.50 11.15 9.44
CA LEU A 103 11.83 12.43 8.80
C LEU A 103 10.59 13.26 8.46
N ALA A 104 9.52 12.63 7.97
CA ALA A 104 8.29 13.34 7.68
C ALA A 104 7.63 13.90 8.96
N LEU A 105 7.64 13.13 10.05
CA LEU A 105 7.10 13.56 11.35
C LEU A 105 7.90 14.70 11.98
N LEU A 106 9.22 14.78 11.74
CA LEU A 106 10.02 15.95 12.14
C LEU A 106 9.53 17.25 11.48
N ILE A 107 8.96 17.17 10.28
CA ILE A 107 8.48 18.33 9.52
C ILE A 107 7.05 18.69 9.92
N VAL A 108 6.14 17.71 10.01
CA VAL A 108 4.70 17.99 10.19
C VAL A 108 4.22 17.95 11.64
N GLY A 109 5.04 17.43 12.55
CA GLY A 109 4.69 17.20 13.95
C GLY A 109 4.29 15.75 14.22
N ARG A 110 4.20 15.42 15.52
CA ARG A 110 3.81 14.08 15.98
C ARG A 110 2.33 13.84 15.70
N ASP A 111 2.02 12.61 15.29
CA ASP A 111 0.66 12.11 15.09
C ASP A 111 -0.26 13.01 14.22
N PRO A 112 0.10 13.29 12.95
CA PRO A 112 -0.73 14.12 12.07
C PRO A 112 -2.11 13.52 11.79
N GLN A 113 -2.25 12.20 11.94
CA GLN A 113 -3.51 11.46 11.79
C GLN A 113 -4.35 11.44 13.07
N ASN A 114 -3.86 11.94 14.20
CA ASN A 114 -4.57 11.90 15.48
C ASN A 114 -4.92 10.46 15.94
N ILE A 115 -4.13 9.46 15.53
CA ILE A 115 -4.32 8.05 15.86
C ILE A 115 -4.10 7.83 17.36
N GLY A 116 -3.14 8.54 17.96
CA GLY A 116 -2.80 8.46 19.38
C GLY A 116 -3.97 8.81 20.31
N ASN A 117 -4.97 9.54 19.81
CA ASN A 117 -6.17 9.93 20.55
C ASN A 117 -7.35 8.96 20.34
N LEU A 118 -7.17 7.89 19.56
CA LEU A 118 -8.17 6.83 19.44
C LEU A 118 -8.21 6.03 20.74
N SER A 119 -9.41 5.90 21.32
CA SER A 119 -9.66 4.98 22.43
C SER A 119 -10.47 3.81 21.91
N LEU A 120 -9.79 2.69 21.63
CA LEU A 120 -10.42 1.47 21.13
C LEU A 120 -10.78 0.56 22.29
N THR A 121 -12.02 0.07 22.32
CA THR A 121 -12.39 -1.09 23.15
C THR A 121 -11.66 -2.34 22.66
N ASN A 122 -11.49 -3.35 23.51
CA ASN A 122 -10.86 -4.62 23.12
C ASN A 122 -11.52 -5.24 21.87
N THR A 123 -12.86 -5.23 21.81
CA THR A 123 -13.60 -5.76 20.65
C THR A 123 -13.30 -4.98 19.37
N GLN A 124 -13.29 -3.64 19.41
CA GLN A 124 -12.95 -2.82 18.25
C GLN A 124 -11.50 -3.05 17.81
N TYR A 125 -10.59 -3.19 18.77
CA TYR A 125 -9.20 -3.48 18.51
C TYR A 125 -9.01 -4.85 17.82
N TYR A 126 -9.65 -5.91 18.32
CA TYR A 126 -9.57 -7.23 17.68
C TYR A 126 -10.18 -7.26 16.29
N LEU A 127 -11.33 -6.60 16.07
CA LEU A 127 -11.93 -6.47 14.74
C LEU A 127 -10.99 -5.73 13.79
N LEU A 128 -10.37 -4.63 14.25
CA LEU A 128 -9.38 -3.90 13.47
C LEU A 128 -8.20 -4.81 13.08
N LEU A 129 -7.68 -5.61 14.01
CA LEU A 129 -6.57 -6.54 13.73
C LEU A 129 -6.92 -7.59 12.68
N LEU A 130 -8.17 -8.06 12.65
CA LEU A 130 -8.65 -8.99 11.62
C LEU A 130 -8.75 -8.31 10.25
N ASP A 131 -9.01 -7.00 10.22
CA ASP A 131 -9.12 -6.19 8.99
C ASP A 131 -7.75 -5.78 8.40
N LEU A 132 -6.71 -5.70 9.22
CA LEU A 132 -5.40 -5.17 8.82
C LEU A 132 -4.78 -5.89 7.62
N PRO A 133 -4.79 -7.24 7.52
CA PRO A 133 -4.25 -7.92 6.35
C PRO A 133 -4.93 -7.51 5.04
N PHE A 134 -6.26 -7.44 5.04
CA PHE A 134 -7.04 -7.08 3.86
C PHE A 134 -6.82 -5.62 3.48
N THR A 135 -6.71 -4.74 4.48
CA THR A 135 -6.36 -3.33 4.30
C THR A 135 -4.99 -3.21 3.65
N ALA A 136 -3.95 -3.86 4.21
CA ALA A 136 -2.60 -3.82 3.66
C ALA A 136 -2.52 -4.37 2.23
N ILE A 137 -3.18 -5.50 1.93
CA ILE A 137 -3.23 -6.06 0.57
C ILE A 137 -3.91 -5.08 -0.39
N GLY A 138 -5.11 -4.61 -0.03
CA GLY A 138 -5.91 -3.72 -0.87
C GLY A 138 -5.19 -2.42 -1.18
N GLU A 139 -4.62 -1.77 -0.16
CA GLU A 139 -3.93 -0.49 -0.30
C GLU A 139 -2.62 -0.60 -1.07
N GLU A 140 -1.82 -1.65 -0.89
CA GLU A 140 -0.61 -1.83 -1.70
C GLU A 140 -0.96 -2.12 -3.16
N VAL A 141 -1.95 -2.96 -3.43
CA VAL A 141 -2.38 -3.26 -4.81
C VAL A 141 -2.88 -1.99 -5.48
N PHE A 142 -3.70 -1.23 -4.75
CA PHE A 142 -4.24 0.04 -5.19
C PHE A 142 -3.14 1.06 -5.51
N LYS A 143 -2.16 1.23 -4.60
CA LYS A 143 -0.99 2.08 -4.82
C LYS A 143 -0.27 1.72 -6.10
N VAL A 144 0.08 0.44 -6.27
CA VAL A 144 0.80 -0.04 -7.45
C VAL A 144 0.02 0.24 -8.74
N LEU A 145 -1.28 -0.06 -8.76
CA LEU A 145 -2.13 0.22 -9.93
C LEU A 145 -2.16 1.70 -10.28
N MET A 146 -2.33 2.57 -9.29
CA MET A 146 -2.32 4.01 -9.47
C MET A 146 -0.98 4.50 -10.05
N LEU A 147 0.15 4.01 -9.53
CA LEU A 147 1.47 4.34 -10.05
C LEU A 147 1.63 3.92 -11.51
N LEU A 148 1.22 2.70 -11.85
CA LEU A 148 1.29 2.20 -13.24
C LEU A 148 0.38 2.99 -14.18
N ALA A 149 -0.81 3.38 -13.73
CA ALA A 149 -1.72 4.23 -14.49
C ALA A 149 -1.09 5.58 -14.81
N PHE A 150 -0.48 6.26 -13.82
CA PHE A 150 0.21 7.53 -14.06
C PHE A 150 1.45 7.39 -14.93
N LEU A 151 2.26 6.34 -14.73
CA LEU A 151 3.43 6.08 -15.58
C LEU A 151 3.02 5.92 -17.06
N ARG A 152 1.83 5.35 -17.30
CA ARG A 152 1.26 5.21 -18.64
C ARG A 152 0.70 6.52 -19.17
N LEU A 153 -0.10 7.24 -18.39
CA LEU A 153 -0.69 8.52 -18.81
C LEU A 153 0.36 9.59 -19.11
N PHE A 154 1.39 9.65 -18.27
CA PHE A 154 2.50 10.58 -18.41
C PHE A 154 3.63 10.06 -19.29
N ALA A 155 3.43 8.95 -20.01
CA ALA A 155 4.37 8.45 -21.02
C ALA A 155 4.89 9.56 -21.97
N PRO A 156 4.09 10.56 -22.40
CA PRO A 156 4.57 11.65 -23.26
C PRO A 156 5.62 12.58 -22.61
N LEU A 157 5.70 12.68 -21.27
CA LEU A 157 6.54 13.64 -20.55
C LEU A 157 8.04 13.28 -20.49
N LYS A 158 8.50 12.35 -21.34
CA LYS A 158 9.87 11.79 -21.49
C LYS A 158 10.71 11.77 -20.20
N ASN A 159 11.30 12.90 -19.81
CA ASN A 159 12.29 13.00 -18.73
C ASN A 159 11.69 13.06 -17.30
N ASN A 160 10.47 13.58 -17.13
CA ASN A 160 9.91 13.83 -15.78
C ASN A 160 8.80 12.86 -15.38
N LYS A 161 8.35 12.00 -16.30
CA LYS A 161 7.17 11.15 -16.11
C LYS A 161 7.23 10.30 -14.83
N PHE A 162 8.42 9.79 -14.52
CA PHE A 162 8.63 8.92 -13.37
C PHE A 162 8.42 9.70 -12.07
N ILE A 163 9.09 10.84 -11.93
CA ILE A 163 9.02 11.70 -10.75
C ILE A 163 7.59 12.20 -10.56
N VAL A 164 6.96 12.68 -11.63
CA VAL A 164 5.56 13.15 -11.58
C VAL A 164 4.60 12.03 -11.18
N SER A 165 4.73 10.84 -11.75
CA SER A 165 3.87 9.69 -11.41
C SER A 165 4.06 9.26 -9.96
N LEU A 166 5.30 9.19 -9.50
CA LEU A 166 5.65 8.81 -8.12
C LEU A 166 5.10 9.82 -7.11
N LEU A 167 5.34 11.11 -7.32
CA LEU A 167 4.88 12.17 -6.43
C LEU A 167 3.36 12.28 -6.43
N LEU A 168 2.71 12.17 -7.60
CA LEU A 168 1.25 12.25 -7.68
C LEU A 168 0.58 11.04 -7.02
N SER A 169 1.09 9.82 -7.25
CA SER A 169 0.60 8.61 -6.58
C SER A 169 0.74 8.72 -5.07
N SER A 170 1.89 9.22 -4.60
CA SER A 170 2.17 9.43 -3.18
C SER A 170 1.23 10.46 -2.57
N CYS A 171 1.01 11.59 -3.25
CA CYS A 171 0.11 12.64 -2.81
C CYS A 171 -1.34 12.15 -2.73
N ILE A 172 -1.83 11.43 -3.75
CA ILE A 172 -3.18 10.86 -3.75
C ILE A 172 -3.33 9.81 -2.64
N PHE A 173 -2.32 8.98 -2.41
CA PHE A 173 -2.37 8.03 -1.30
C PHE A 173 -2.50 8.74 0.05
N GLY A 174 -1.73 9.83 0.26
CA GLY A 174 -1.88 10.66 1.46
C GLY A 174 -3.23 11.37 1.57
N LEU A 175 -3.82 11.82 0.45
CA LEU A 175 -5.17 12.40 0.41
C LEU A 175 -6.25 11.44 0.93
N LEU A 176 -6.09 10.13 0.65
CA LEU A 176 -7.05 9.11 1.09
C LEU A 176 -7.09 8.93 2.63
N HIS A 177 -6.10 9.45 3.35
CA HIS A 177 -5.95 9.31 4.80
C HIS A 177 -6.46 10.54 5.59
N ILE A 178 -7.03 11.54 4.91
CA ILE A 178 -7.50 12.77 5.57
C ILE A 178 -8.69 12.51 6.51
N ASN A 179 -9.43 11.43 6.31
CA ASN A 179 -10.57 11.02 7.13
C ASN A 179 -10.24 10.94 8.63
N TYR A 180 -8.98 10.69 9.00
CA TYR A 180 -8.57 10.64 10.40
C TYR A 180 -8.47 12.02 11.06
N ASN A 181 -8.10 13.07 10.31
CA ASN A 181 -8.04 14.44 10.83
C ASN A 181 -8.10 15.48 9.69
N TYR A 182 -9.32 15.92 9.37
CA TYR A 182 -9.57 16.94 8.33
C TYR A 182 -8.86 18.28 8.60
N ALA A 183 -8.65 18.66 9.87
CA ALA A 183 -7.99 19.91 10.24
C ALA A 183 -6.47 19.91 9.93
N SER A 184 -5.87 18.73 9.78
CA SER A 184 -4.44 18.56 9.46
C SER A 184 -4.21 17.91 8.10
N SER A 185 -5.15 18.07 7.17
CA SER A 185 -5.13 17.45 5.83
C SER A 185 -3.77 17.54 5.11
N LEU A 186 -3.17 18.72 5.00
CA LEU A 186 -1.86 18.90 4.36
C LEU A 186 -0.72 18.14 5.07
N LYS A 187 -0.76 18.08 6.41
CA LYS A 187 0.22 17.36 7.21
C LYS A 187 0.11 15.86 6.99
N ILE A 188 -1.12 15.34 6.90
CA ILE A 188 -1.39 13.92 6.58
C ILE A 188 -0.93 13.59 5.17
N ILE A 189 -1.32 14.39 4.18
CA ILE A 189 -0.92 14.20 2.77
C ILE A 189 0.61 14.10 2.68
N PHE A 190 1.31 15.05 3.32
CA PHE A 190 2.76 15.05 3.32
C PHE A 190 3.34 13.84 4.04
N ALA A 191 2.92 13.55 5.26
CA ALA A 191 3.51 12.47 6.06
C ALA A 191 3.28 11.09 5.44
N ILE A 192 2.03 10.81 5.04
CA ILE A 192 1.64 9.52 4.46
C ILE A 192 2.16 9.40 3.04
N GLY A 193 2.06 10.47 2.25
CA GLY A 193 2.60 10.48 0.90
C GLY A 193 4.12 10.25 0.88
N PHE A 194 4.88 10.95 1.72
CA PHE A 194 6.33 10.76 1.81
C PHE A 194 6.70 9.35 2.29
N THR A 195 5.94 8.80 3.24
CA THR A 195 6.11 7.42 3.74
C THR A 195 5.80 6.36 2.67
N ALA A 196 4.95 6.65 1.68
CA ALA A 196 4.61 5.72 0.61
C ALA A 196 5.71 5.58 -0.46
N ILE A 197 6.60 6.57 -0.61
CA ILE A 197 7.64 6.61 -1.65
C ILE A 197 8.54 5.35 -1.62
N PRO A 198 9.09 4.90 -0.47
CA PRO A 198 9.87 3.67 -0.42
C PRO A 198 9.14 2.44 -0.95
N SER A 199 7.84 2.28 -0.66
CA SER A 199 7.05 1.14 -1.15
C SER A 199 7.01 1.11 -2.69
N PHE A 200 6.75 2.25 -3.33
CA PHE A 200 6.75 2.36 -4.78
C PHE A 200 8.11 2.01 -5.40
N LEU A 201 9.20 2.53 -4.83
CA LEU A 201 10.55 2.27 -5.33
C LEU A 201 10.95 0.79 -5.19
N PHE A 202 10.61 0.17 -4.05
CA PHE A 202 10.87 -1.24 -3.82
C PHE A 202 10.03 -2.13 -4.74
N PHE A 203 8.75 -1.81 -4.94
CA PHE A 203 7.91 -2.52 -5.91
C PHE A 203 8.54 -2.51 -7.30
N LEU A 204 8.97 -1.35 -7.80
CA LEU A 204 9.56 -1.23 -9.13
C LEU A 204 10.91 -1.96 -9.26
N TYR A 205 11.74 -1.89 -8.22
CA TYR A 205 13.07 -2.51 -8.22
C TYR A 205 13.00 -4.04 -8.10
N TYR A 206 12.26 -4.55 -7.12
CA TYR A 206 12.15 -5.99 -6.84
C TYR A 206 11.06 -6.68 -7.66
N LYS A 207 10.20 -5.91 -8.34
CA LYS A 207 9.08 -6.42 -9.14
C LYS A 207 8.18 -7.35 -8.32
N SER A 208 7.89 -6.97 -7.09
CA SER A 208 7.10 -7.75 -6.15
C SER A 208 6.38 -6.84 -5.16
N ILE A 209 5.12 -7.17 -4.91
CA ILE A 209 4.26 -6.44 -3.97
C ILE A 209 4.30 -7.02 -2.55
N TYR A 210 4.73 -8.28 -2.40
CA TYR A 210 4.70 -8.98 -1.11
C TYR A 210 5.50 -8.26 -0.01
N PRO A 211 6.73 -7.76 -0.25
CA PRO A 211 7.46 -7.04 0.79
C PRO A 211 6.72 -5.80 1.28
N SER A 212 6.07 -5.07 0.37
CA SER A 212 5.29 -3.88 0.73
C SER A 212 4.06 -4.23 1.56
N ILE A 213 3.34 -5.31 1.22
CA ILE A 213 2.17 -5.78 1.99
C ILE A 213 2.59 -6.13 3.42
N ILE A 214 3.70 -6.87 3.57
CA ILE A 214 4.22 -7.27 4.87
C ILE A 214 4.56 -6.03 5.72
N VAL A 215 5.32 -5.09 5.14
CA VAL A 215 5.73 -3.87 5.86
C VAL A 215 4.54 -3.00 6.22
N HIS A 216 3.59 -2.80 5.32
CA HIS A 216 2.38 -2.05 5.57
C HIS A 216 1.60 -2.63 6.76
N PHE A 217 1.33 -3.95 6.71
CA PHE A 217 0.67 -4.65 7.82
C PHE A 217 1.39 -4.40 9.15
N PHE A 218 2.72 -4.54 9.19
CA PHE A 218 3.49 -4.32 10.42
C PHE A 218 3.43 -2.87 10.92
N LEU A 219 3.46 -1.87 10.03
CA LEU A 219 3.41 -0.46 10.41
C LEU A 219 2.04 -0.09 10.98
N ASP A 220 0.95 -0.45 10.29
CA ASP A 220 -0.40 -0.21 10.78
C ASP A 220 -0.64 -0.91 12.10
N PHE A 221 -0.21 -2.17 12.16
CA PHE A 221 -0.27 -2.95 13.36
C PHE A 221 0.39 -2.20 14.52
N MET A 222 1.65 -1.76 14.39
CA MET A 222 2.34 -1.02 15.46
C MET A 222 1.65 0.32 15.80
N ALA A 223 1.08 1.01 14.81
CA ALA A 223 0.37 2.26 15.04
C ALA A 223 -0.87 2.05 15.93
N PHE A 224 -1.71 1.05 15.61
CA PHE A 224 -2.92 0.76 16.38
C PHE A 224 -2.66 -0.01 17.67
N SER A 225 -1.55 -0.75 17.71
CA SER A 225 -1.00 -1.37 18.91
C SER A 225 -0.78 -0.36 20.04
N ASN A 226 -0.14 0.76 19.71
CA ASN A 226 0.28 1.76 20.70
C ASN A 226 -0.89 2.50 21.37
N VAL A 227 -2.12 2.33 20.87
CA VAL A 227 -3.33 3.00 21.39
C VAL A 227 -4.30 2.04 22.07
N SER A 228 -3.96 0.75 22.16
CA SER A 228 -4.73 -0.25 22.91
C SER A 228 -4.33 -0.26 24.38
N ALA A 229 -5.33 -0.25 25.28
CA ALA A 229 -5.12 -0.15 26.72
C ALA A 229 -4.51 -1.40 27.39
N ASN A 230 -4.40 -2.54 26.68
CA ASN A 230 -3.96 -3.82 27.26
C ASN A 230 -2.90 -4.51 26.40
N TYR A 231 -1.63 -4.23 26.65
CA TYR A 231 -0.51 -4.81 25.91
C TYR A 231 0.16 -5.98 26.66
N SER A 232 -0.42 -7.18 26.59
CA SER A 232 0.37 -8.40 26.79
C SER A 232 1.11 -8.72 25.49
N PHE A 233 2.27 -8.06 25.33
CA PHE A 233 3.17 -8.10 24.17
C PHE A 233 3.40 -9.49 23.54
N ILE A 234 3.30 -10.57 24.34
CA ILE A 234 3.52 -11.96 23.90
C ILE A 234 2.33 -12.53 23.12
N VAL A 235 1.10 -12.36 23.60
CA VAL A 235 -0.13 -12.84 22.91
C VAL A 235 -0.24 -12.18 21.54
N LEU A 236 0.12 -10.91 21.54
CA LEU A 236 0.17 -10.06 20.39
C LEU A 236 1.23 -10.47 19.36
N PHE A 237 2.46 -10.79 19.79
CA PHE A 237 3.52 -11.29 18.91
C PHE A 237 3.15 -12.63 18.25
N PHE A 238 2.46 -13.51 18.98
CA PHE A 238 1.96 -14.77 18.44
C PHE A 238 0.79 -14.56 17.47
N GLN A 239 -0.14 -13.66 17.78
CA GLN A 239 -1.23 -13.29 16.86
C GLN A 239 -0.71 -12.61 15.59
N LEU A 240 0.31 -11.77 15.70
CA LEU A 240 1.03 -11.16 14.57
C LEU A 240 1.69 -12.18 13.65
N SER A 241 2.45 -13.08 14.24
CA SER A 241 3.15 -14.13 13.51
C SER A 241 2.16 -15.05 12.81
N LEU A 242 1.04 -15.36 13.48
CA LEU A 242 -0.04 -16.17 12.94
C LEU A 242 -0.80 -15.42 11.83
N CYS A 243 -1.20 -14.16 12.03
CA CYS A 243 -1.90 -13.36 11.03
C CYS A 243 -1.02 -13.09 9.82
N ALA A 244 0.25 -12.73 9.98
CA ALA A 244 1.18 -12.57 8.86
C ALA A 244 1.38 -13.89 8.10
N THR A 245 1.55 -15.01 8.82
CA THR A 245 1.69 -16.33 8.20
C THR A 245 0.42 -16.76 7.47
N ILE A 246 -0.76 -16.60 8.08
CA ILE A 246 -2.06 -16.86 7.47
C ILE A 246 -2.29 -15.95 6.28
N SER A 247 -1.94 -14.66 6.36
CA SER A 247 -2.09 -13.73 5.25
C SER A 247 -1.20 -14.13 4.08
N ILE A 248 0.06 -14.48 4.33
CA ILE A 248 0.98 -14.97 3.30
C ILE A 248 0.48 -16.31 2.72
N LEU A 249 -0.04 -17.21 3.55
CA LEU A 249 -0.56 -18.51 3.13
C LEU A 249 -1.87 -18.38 2.33
N LEU A 250 -2.83 -17.59 2.80
CA LEU A 250 -4.09 -17.30 2.11
C LEU A 250 -3.81 -16.58 0.80
N LEU A 251 -2.89 -15.62 0.79
CA LEU A 251 -2.50 -14.91 -0.42
C LEU A 251 -1.84 -15.88 -1.41
N LYS A 252 -0.93 -16.75 -0.95
CA LYS A 252 -0.31 -17.80 -1.78
C LYS A 252 -1.33 -18.83 -2.28
N GLN A 253 -2.24 -19.31 -1.43
CA GLN A 253 -3.30 -20.27 -1.79
C GLN A 253 -4.32 -19.64 -2.72
N PHE A 254 -4.78 -18.43 -2.46
CA PHE A 254 -5.64 -17.67 -3.36
C PHE A 254 -4.99 -17.52 -4.74
N PHE A 255 -3.72 -17.11 -4.79
CA PHE A 255 -3.00 -17.00 -6.06
C PHE A 255 -2.84 -18.35 -6.76
N ASN A 256 -2.58 -19.43 -6.01
CA ASN A 256 -2.49 -20.77 -6.57
C ASN A 256 -3.85 -21.30 -7.06
N LEU A 257 -4.95 -21.08 -6.33
CA LEU A 257 -6.28 -21.61 -6.64
C LEU A 257 -6.99 -20.82 -7.74
N ALA A 258 -6.93 -19.48 -7.68
CA ALA A 258 -7.57 -18.64 -8.68
C ALA A 258 -6.83 -18.69 -10.03
N PHE A 259 -5.52 -19.01 -10.03
CA PHE A 259 -4.67 -18.82 -11.20
C PHE A 259 -3.66 -19.92 -11.48
N SER A 260 -3.74 -21.10 -10.84
CA SER A 260 -3.19 -22.31 -11.46
C SER A 260 -4.01 -22.55 -12.72
N LYS A 261 -3.57 -21.95 -13.83
CA LYS A 261 -3.88 -22.52 -15.13
C LYS A 261 -3.49 -23.98 -15.05
N ASN A 262 -4.48 -24.83 -15.28
CA ASN A 262 -4.31 -26.21 -15.67
C ASN A 262 -2.99 -26.34 -16.42
N LYS A 263 -2.01 -26.96 -15.77
CA LYS A 263 -1.00 -27.73 -16.49
C LYS A 263 -1.72 -28.98 -16.98
N SER A 264 -2.58 -28.80 -17.98
CA SER A 264 -3.10 -29.85 -18.84
C SER A 264 -2.83 -29.41 -20.26
#